data_AF-A0A4S0JQI2-F1
#
_entry.id   AF-A0A4S0JQI2-F1
#
_cell.length_a   1.000
_cell.length_b   1.000
_cell.length_c   1.000
_cell.angle_alpha   90.00
_cell.angle_beta   90.00
_cell.angle_gamma   90.00
#
_symmetry.space_group_name_H-M   'P 1'
#
loop_
_entity.id
_entity.type
_entity.pdbx_description
1 polymer ?
#
loop_
_entity_poly.entity_id
_entity_poly.type
_entity_poly.pdbx_seq_one_letter_code
_entity_poly.pdbx_strand_id
1 'polypeptide(L)'
;MVRHIGRILLGFAAAVCATTIIVMTILNSIFGAEFVYGSNGAWGFLVVAMVVAALALPWAMVVVLAEAYALKRWYFFALAGGVTALLNPFGYSGSVPLKLELLVVGLLGGTVYWAVAGRFSGTWRARLLSAT
;
A
#
# COMPACT_ATOMS: atom_id res chain seq x y z
N MET A 1 2.29 13.36 19.90
CA MET A 1 1.56 12.26 19.22
C MET A 1 0.73 12.75 18.02
N VAL A 2 -0.20 13.70 18.19
CA VAL A 2 -1.11 14.20 17.13
C VAL A 2 -0.41 14.70 15.85
N ARG A 3 0.70 15.45 15.97
CA ARG A 3 1.46 15.97 14.81
C ARG A 3 2.10 14.88 13.94
N HIS A 4 2.31 13.67 14.48
CA HIS A 4 2.93 12.56 13.74
C HIS A 4 1.90 11.76 12.96
N ILE A 5 0.72 11.54 13.55
CA ILE A 5 -0.42 10.90 12.88
C ILE A 5 -0.79 11.71 11.64
N GLY A 6 -0.80 13.04 11.73
CA GLY A 6 -1.05 13.90 10.57
C GLY A 6 -0.06 13.70 9.41
N ARG A 7 1.24 13.51 9.70
CA ARG A 7 2.26 13.26 8.65
C ARG A 7 2.09 11.89 8.00
N ILE A 8 1.74 10.87 8.79
CA ILE A 8 1.48 9.51 8.27
C ILE A 8 0.24 9.52 7.37
N LEU A 9 -0.83 10.19 7.80
CA LEU A 9 -2.06 10.32 7.00
C LEU A 9 -1.82 11.11 5.71
N LEU A 10 -1.04 12.19 5.75
CA LEU A 10 -0.68 12.96 4.55
C LEU A 10 0.17 12.13 3.59
N GLY A 11 1.16 11.38 4.09
CA GLY A 11 1.97 10.48 3.28
C GLY A 11 1.13 9.37 2.65
N PHE A 12 0.19 8.81 3.41
CA PHE A 12 -0.76 7.81 2.90
C PHE A 12 -1.66 8.37 1.81
N ALA A 13 -2.26 9.55 2.02
CA ALA A 13 -3.09 10.21 1.02
C ALA A 13 -2.29 10.52 -0.27
N ALA A 14 -1.07 11.02 -0.14
CA ALA A 14 -0.19 11.28 -1.29
C ALA A 14 0.15 9.99 -2.05
N ALA A 15 0.44 8.89 -1.34
CA ALA A 15 0.72 7.60 -1.94
C ALA A 15 -0.50 7.01 -2.67
N VAL A 16 -1.70 7.13 -2.08
CA VAL A 16 -2.96 6.74 -2.72
C VAL A 16 -3.18 7.54 -4.00
N CYS A 17 -3.04 8.87 -3.96
CA CYS A 17 -3.19 9.71 -5.15
C CYS A 17 -2.19 9.34 -6.25
N ALA A 18 -0.90 9.20 -5.91
CA ALA A 18 0.14 8.83 -6.88
C ALA A 18 -0.14 7.47 -7.53
N THR A 19 -0.51 6.47 -6.72
CA THR A 19 -0.86 5.13 -7.19
C THR A 19 -2.10 5.16 -8.08
N THR A 20 -3.11 5.96 -7.72
CA THR A 20 -4.33 6.15 -8.51
C THR A 20 -4.00 6.70 -9.89
N ILE A 21 -3.14 7.72 -9.97
CA ILE A 21 -2.71 8.29 -11.25
C ILE A 21 -2.01 7.24 -12.12
N ILE A 22 -1.10 6.45 -11.53
CA ILE A 22 -0.39 5.38 -12.24
C ILE A 22 -1.38 4.33 -12.75
N VAL A 23 -2.29 3.85 -11.89
CA VAL A 23 -3.31 2.86 -12.25
C VAL A 23 -4.20 3.38 -13.37
N MET A 24 -4.70 4.61 -13.29
CA MET A 24 -5.51 5.19 -14.35
C MET A 24 -4.74 5.36 -15.66
N THR A 25 -3.45 5.71 -15.60
CA THR A 25 -2.60 5.83 -16.80
C THR A 25 -2.46 4.47 -17.50
N ILE A 26 -2.23 3.40 -16.72
CA ILE A 26 -2.13 2.02 -17.22
C ILE A 26 -3.49 1.56 -17.76
N LEU A 27 -4.58 1.80 -17.03
CA LEU A 27 -5.92 1.42 -17.49
C LEU A 27 -6.30 2.17 -18.77
N ASN A 28 -5.93 3.44 -18.90
CA ASN A 28 -6.22 4.25 -20.08
C ASN A 28 -5.45 3.74 -21.30
N SER A 29 -4.19 3.31 -21.14
CA SER A 29 -3.43 2.74 -22.25
C SER A 29 -3.95 1.38 -22.72
N ILE A 30 -4.60 0.61 -21.84
CA ILE A 30 -5.14 -0.72 -22.17
C ILE A 30 -6.58 -0.64 -22.69
N PHE A 31 -7.44 0.14 -22.04
CA PHE A 31 -8.89 0.15 -22.26
C PHE A 31 -9.43 1.44 -22.90
N GLY A 32 -8.59 2.48 -23.02
CA GLY A 32 -8.97 3.78 -23.55
C GLY A 32 -9.63 4.71 -22.53
N ALA A 33 -9.69 6.00 -22.89
CA ALA A 33 -10.10 7.07 -21.99
C ALA A 33 -11.59 7.01 -21.60
N GLU A 34 -12.46 6.61 -22.53
CA GLU A 34 -13.90 6.49 -22.26
C GLU A 34 -14.21 5.47 -21.16
N PHE A 35 -13.49 4.34 -21.13
CA PHE A 35 -13.67 3.31 -20.10
C PHE A 35 -13.21 3.80 -18.72
N VAL A 36 -12.10 4.54 -18.67
CA VAL A 36 -11.43 4.90 -17.41
C VAL A 36 -11.98 6.17 -16.78
N TYR A 37 -12.35 7.16 -17.60
CA TYR A 37 -12.81 8.45 -17.12
C TYR A 37 -14.34 8.60 -17.25
N GLY A 38 -15.01 7.79 -18.07
CA GLY A 38 -16.44 7.91 -18.34
C GLY A 38 -16.81 9.31 -18.85
N SER A 39 -18.05 9.74 -18.59
CA SER A 39 -18.51 11.10 -18.91
C SER A 39 -17.95 12.17 -17.96
N ASN A 40 -17.35 11.78 -16.83
CA ASN A 40 -16.78 12.71 -15.86
C ASN A 40 -15.53 12.11 -15.20
N GLY A 41 -14.36 12.49 -15.72
CA GLY A 41 -13.07 11.94 -15.29
C GLY A 41 -12.74 12.14 -13.81
N ALA A 42 -13.34 13.12 -13.13
CA ALA A 42 -13.16 13.30 -11.69
C ALA A 42 -13.81 12.17 -10.88
N TRP A 43 -14.97 11.68 -11.32
CA TRP A 43 -15.64 10.53 -10.69
C TRP A 43 -14.84 9.25 -10.89
N GLY A 44 -14.30 9.02 -12.09
CA GLY A 44 -13.40 7.89 -12.36
C GLY A 44 -12.19 7.90 -11.44
N PHE A 45 -11.56 9.07 -11.25
CA PHE A 45 -10.44 9.22 -10.32
C PHE A 45 -10.82 8.91 -8.88
N LEU A 46 -11.93 9.45 -8.38
CA LEU A 46 -12.37 9.21 -7.01
C LEU A 46 -12.66 7.74 -6.74
N VAL A 47 -13.34 7.05 -7.68
CA VAL A 47 -13.65 5.62 -7.54
C VAL A 47 -12.37 4.79 -7.49
N VAL A 48 -11.42 5.01 -8.41
CA VAL A 48 -10.15 4.29 -8.41
C VAL A 48 -9.36 4.60 -7.14
N ALA A 49 -9.33 5.86 -6.69
CA ALA A 49 -8.67 6.25 -5.45
C ALA A 49 -9.27 5.57 -4.22
N MET A 50 -10.60 5.45 -4.14
CA MET A 50 -11.26 4.73 -3.06
C MET A 50 -10.91 3.24 -3.05
N VAL A 51 -10.86 2.60 -4.22
CA VAL A 51 -10.45 1.19 -4.35
C VAL A 51 -8.99 1.00 -3.93
N VAL A 52 -8.09 1.86 -4.43
CA VAL A 52 -6.67 1.85 -4.05
C VAL A 52 -6.50 2.07 -2.54
N ALA A 53 -7.21 3.03 -1.95
CA ALA A 53 -7.18 3.29 -0.52
C ALA A 53 -7.66 2.09 0.29
N ALA A 54 -8.77 1.46 -0.10
CA ALA A 54 -9.33 0.30 0.57
C ALA A 54 -8.35 -0.89 0.53
N LEU A 55 -7.70 -1.12 -0.61
CA LEU A 55 -6.67 -2.16 -0.76
C LEU A 55 -5.38 -1.87 0.00
N ALA A 56 -5.07 -0.60 0.24
CA ALA A 56 -3.90 -0.19 0.99
C ALA A 56 -4.08 -0.24 2.52
N LEU A 57 -5.32 -0.39 3.04
CA LEU A 57 -5.61 -0.40 4.48
C LEU A 57 -4.86 -1.50 5.27
N PRO A 58 -4.86 -2.77 4.84
CA PRO A 58 -4.10 -3.81 5.53
C PRO A 58 -2.60 -3.45 5.59
N TRP A 59 -2.11 -2.78 4.55
CA TRP A 59 -0.71 -2.36 4.48
C TRP A 59 -0.39 -1.20 5.41
N ALA A 60 -1.29 -0.23 5.52
CA ALA A 60 -1.18 0.84 6.51
C ALA A 60 -1.12 0.27 7.94
N MET A 61 -1.91 -0.75 8.25
CA MET A 61 -1.87 -1.42 9.57
C MET A 61 -0.50 -2.07 9.83
N VAL A 62 0.08 -2.76 8.84
CA VAL A 62 1.41 -3.37 8.98
C VAL A 62 2.48 -2.33 9.22
N VAL A 63 2.44 -1.19 8.52
CA VAL A 63 3.40 -0.09 8.74
C VAL A 63 3.26 0.47 10.16
N VAL A 64 2.04 0.71 10.63
CA VAL A 64 1.79 1.21 12.00
C VAL A 64 2.32 0.22 13.04
N LEU A 65 2.08 -1.08 12.87
CA LEU A 65 2.61 -2.12 13.76
C LEU A 65 4.14 -2.18 13.70
N ALA A 66 4.73 -2.16 12.52
CA ALA A 66 6.18 -2.18 12.35
C ALA A 66 6.84 -0.99 13.06
N GLU A 67 6.22 0.18 12.94
CA GLU A 67 6.67 1.39 13.60
C GLU A 67 6.52 1.28 15.12
N ALA A 68 5.38 0.80 15.63
CA ALA A 68 5.11 0.70 17.07
C ALA A 68 6.07 -0.27 17.78
N TYR A 69 6.37 -1.40 17.14
CA TYR A 69 7.24 -2.44 17.68
C TYR A 69 8.71 -2.30 17.23
N ALA A 70 9.07 -1.25 16.49
CA ALA A 70 10.40 -1.04 15.92
C ALA A 70 10.92 -2.25 15.11
N LEU A 71 10.02 -2.89 14.35
CA LEU A 71 10.34 -4.05 13.52
C LEU A 71 11.07 -3.59 12.26
N LYS A 72 12.37 -3.83 12.21
CA LYS A 72 13.27 -3.48 11.09
C LYS A 72 13.63 -4.65 10.19
N ARG A 73 13.10 -5.85 10.47
CA ARG A 73 13.55 -7.08 9.83
C ARG A 73 12.87 -7.26 8.47
N TRP A 74 13.66 -7.49 7.42
CA TRP A 74 13.16 -7.57 6.04
C TRP A 74 12.07 -8.64 5.87
N TYR A 75 12.23 -9.79 6.52
CA TYR A 75 11.29 -10.91 6.40
C TYR A 75 9.91 -10.60 6.98
N PHE A 76 9.81 -9.67 7.96
CA PHE A 76 8.52 -9.24 8.50
C PHE A 76 7.70 -8.54 7.42
N PHE A 77 8.32 -7.61 6.68
CA PHE A 77 7.66 -6.89 5.59
C PHE A 77 7.41 -7.80 4.39
N ALA A 78 8.32 -8.72 4.07
CA ALA A 78 8.08 -9.71 3.03
C ALA A 78 6.83 -10.55 3.34
N LEU A 79 6.79 -11.19 4.52
CA LEU A 79 5.64 -12.02 4.95
C LEU A 79 4.36 -11.22 5.00
N ALA A 80 4.40 -10.01 5.54
CA ALA A 80 3.22 -9.16 5.64
C ALA A 80 2.71 -8.75 4.24
N GLY A 81 3.60 -8.50 3.27
CA GLY A 81 3.23 -8.26 1.88
C GLY A 81 2.60 -9.48 1.23
N GLY A 82 3.14 -10.68 1.49
CA GLY A 82 2.56 -11.95 1.05
C GLY A 82 1.16 -12.19 1.64
N VAL A 83 0.98 -12.00 2.95
CA VAL A 83 -0.33 -12.12 3.62
C VAL A 83 -1.33 -11.12 3.04
N THR A 84 -0.91 -9.88 2.80
CA THR A 84 -1.78 -8.84 2.22
C THR A 84 -2.24 -9.22 0.81
N ALA A 85 -1.34 -9.80 0.00
CA ALA A 85 -1.69 -10.28 -1.33
C ALA A 85 -2.69 -11.45 -1.28
N LEU A 86 -2.58 -12.35 -0.30
CA LEU A 86 -3.52 -13.46 -0.10
C LEU A 86 -4.90 -13.00 0.40
N LEU A 87 -4.94 -11.92 1.19
CA LEU A 87 -6.18 -11.33 1.71
C LEU A 87 -6.91 -10.46 0.68
N ASN A 88 -6.33 -10.25 -0.51
CA ASN A 88 -6.94 -9.42 -1.54
C ASN A 88 -8.23 -10.08 -2.05
N PRO A 89 -9.42 -9.48 -1.83
CA PRO A 89 -10.70 -10.06 -2.21
C PRO A 89 -10.86 -10.20 -3.74
N PHE A 90 -10.08 -9.46 -4.53
CA PHE A 90 -10.09 -9.54 -5.99
C PHE A 90 -9.30 -10.76 -6.53
N GLY A 91 -8.52 -11.46 -5.69
CA GLY A 91 -7.76 -12.66 -6.08
C GLY A 91 -8.57 -13.96 -6.09
N TYR A 92 -9.84 -13.93 -5.68
CA TYR A 92 -10.71 -15.11 -5.57
C TYR A 92 -11.61 -15.29 -6.80
N SER A 93 -11.02 -15.37 -8.00
CA SER A 93 -11.71 -15.99 -9.14
C SER A 93 -11.29 -17.46 -9.19
N GLY A 94 -12.26 -18.38 -9.31
CA GLY A 94 -12.09 -19.83 -9.07
C GLY A 94 -11.13 -20.58 -10.01
N SER A 95 -10.34 -19.90 -10.83
CA SER A 95 -9.29 -20.46 -11.68
C SER A 95 -7.92 -20.35 -10.98
N VAL A 96 -7.34 -21.50 -10.65
CA VAL A 96 -6.26 -21.67 -9.64
C VAL A 96 -4.80 -21.62 -10.22
N PRO A 97 -4.36 -20.59 -10.98
CA PRO A 97 -2.93 -20.27 -11.05
C PRO A 97 -2.52 -18.96 -10.35
N LEU A 98 -3.44 -17.99 -10.16
CA LEU A 98 -3.07 -16.63 -9.73
C LEU A 98 -2.53 -16.52 -8.29
N LYS A 99 -2.79 -17.49 -7.40
CA LYS A 99 -2.47 -17.37 -5.97
C LYS A 99 -0.97 -17.36 -5.68
N LEU A 100 -0.19 -18.16 -6.42
CA LEU A 100 1.26 -18.22 -6.22
C LEU A 100 1.95 -16.96 -6.75
N GLU A 101 1.53 -16.47 -7.92
CA GLU A 101 2.05 -15.23 -8.50
C GLU A 101 1.75 -14.03 -7.60
N LEU A 102 0.51 -13.92 -7.11
CA LEU A 102 0.13 -12.88 -6.14
C LEU A 102 0.95 -12.97 -4.86
N LEU A 103 1.20 -14.18 -4.34
CA LEU A 103 2.06 -14.38 -3.18
C LEU A 103 3.48 -13.88 -3.45
N VAL A 104 4.08 -14.26 -4.58
CA VAL A 104 5.43 -13.83 -4.97
C VAL A 104 5.50 -12.31 -5.13
N VAL A 105 4.53 -11.70 -5.82
CA VAL A 105 4.43 -10.24 -5.97
C VAL A 105 4.29 -9.57 -4.60
N GLY A 106 3.47 -10.11 -3.70
CA GLY A 106 3.31 -9.60 -2.34
C GLY A 106 4.61 -9.67 -1.53
N LEU A 107 5.31 -10.80 -1.55
CA LEU A 107 6.60 -10.98 -0.89
C LEU A 107 7.66 -10.01 -1.43
N LEU A 108 7.73 -9.86 -2.75
CA LEU A 108 8.65 -8.93 -3.42
C LEU A 108 8.32 -7.47 -3.09
N GLY A 109 7.04 -7.08 -3.17
CA GLY A 109 6.57 -5.75 -2.81
C GLY A 109 6.88 -5.40 -1.36
N GLY A 110 6.67 -6.34 -0.44
CA GLY A 110 7.05 -6.20 0.97
C GLY A 110 8.55 -6.01 1.17
N THR A 111 9.37 -6.74 0.40
CA THR A 111 10.83 -6.63 0.44
C THR A 111 11.33 -5.29 -0.12
N VAL A 112 10.75 -4.82 -1.23
CA VAL A 112 11.04 -3.51 -1.81
C VAL A 112 10.64 -2.40 -0.84
N TYR A 113 9.46 -2.48 -0.24
CA TYR A 113 9.03 -1.53 0.79
C TYR A 113 10.03 -1.48 1.95
N TRP A 114 10.48 -2.63 2.44
CA TRP A 114 11.51 -2.67 3.48
C TRP A 114 12.78 -1.94 3.05
N ALA A 115 13.27 -2.20 1.84
CA ALA A 115 14.50 -1.61 1.33
C ALA A 115 14.42 -0.08 1.22
N VAL A 116 13.26 0.45 0.81
CA VAL A 116 13.05 1.90 0.59
C VAL A 116 12.71 2.63 1.89
N ALA A 117 11.79 2.08 2.70
CA ALA A 117 11.21 2.78 3.83
C ALA A 117 11.36 2.01 5.16
N GLY A 118 11.17 0.69 5.15
CA GLY A 118 11.13 -0.12 6.38
C GLY A 118 12.44 -0.18 7.18
N ARG A 119 13.59 0.16 6.59
CA ARG A 119 14.88 0.26 7.32
C ARG A 119 14.89 1.34 8.40
N PHE A 120 14.06 2.36 8.25
CA PHE A 120 13.97 3.50 9.16
C PHE A 120 12.84 3.36 10.20
N SER A 121 12.14 2.22 10.22
CA SER A 121 11.08 1.99 11.20
C SER A 121 11.61 2.02 12.63
N GLY A 122 10.80 2.52 13.57
CA GLY A 122 11.15 2.65 14.99
C GLY A 122 12.07 3.83 15.33
N THR A 123 12.52 4.62 14.34
CA THR A 123 13.36 5.82 14.59
C THR A 123 12.64 6.89 15.41
N TRP A 124 11.33 7.03 15.21
CA TRP A 124 10.45 7.90 16.01
C TRP A 124 10.38 7.52 17.49
N ARG A 125 10.25 6.22 17.81
CA ARG A 125 10.27 5.72 19.20
C ARG A 125 11.61 5.99 19.87
N ALA A 126 12.71 5.82 19.14
CA ALA A 126 14.05 6.16 19.63
C ALA A 126 14.17 7.66 19.98
N ARG A 127 13.61 8.56 19.17
CA ARG A 127 13.60 10.01 19.45
C ARG A 127 12.73 10.40 20.64
N LEU A 128 11.60 9.72 20.84
CA LEU A 128 10.72 9.97 21.99
C LEU A 128 11.41 9.59 23.31
N LEU A 129 12.14 8.46 23.32
CA LEU A 129 12.85 7.99 24.52
C LEU A 129 14.12 8.80 24.82
N SER A 130 14.73 9.46 23.84
CA SER A 130 15.90 10.32 24.07
C SER A 130 15.54 11.75 24.52
N ALA A 131 14.25 12.12 24.47
CA ALA A 131 13.77 13.45 24.84
C ALA A 131 13.19 13.48 26.27
N THR A 132 13.23 12.36 26.98
CA THR A 132 12.84 12.16 28.38
C THR A 132 14.08 11.86 29.21
#